data_AF-A0A9W4U3K3-F1
#
_entry.id   AF-A0A9W4U3K3-F1
#
_cell.length_a   1.000
_cell.length_b   1.000
_cell.length_c   1.000
_cell.angle_alpha   90.00
_cell.angle_beta   90.00
_cell.angle_gamma   90.00
#
_symmetry.space_group_name_H-M   'P 1'
#
loop_
_entity.id
_entity.type
_entity.pdbx_description
1 polymer ?
#
loop_
_entity_poly.entity_id
_entity_poly.type
_entity_poly.pdbx_seq_one_letter_code
_entity_poly.pdbx_strand_id
1 'polypeptide(L)'
;MPQGEYMERWRKQHGKRFDHDERARKRAAREGHAASDRAQNLRGLRAKLYAEKRRKEKIQMKQKIKAHETRNVKSKEPAEPATDAVPAYLLDRSSEKNAKQLSSAIKQKRNEKAARFSVPIPKVKGISEGEYLGPSSEH
;
A
#
# COMPACT_ATOMS: atom_id res chain seq x y z
N MET A 1 33.11 -7.46 22.16
CA MET A 1 31.84 -7.80 21.50
C MET A 1 31.66 -9.31 21.54
N PRO A 2 30.46 -9.85 21.83
CA PRO A 2 30.19 -11.28 21.70
C PRO A 2 30.48 -11.74 20.26
N GLN A 3 31.23 -12.83 20.09
CA GLN A 3 31.69 -13.30 18.78
C GLN A 3 30.82 -14.46 18.27
N GLY A 4 30.28 -14.32 17.05
CA GLY A 4 29.48 -15.34 16.36
C GLY A 4 28.11 -15.64 16.99
N GLU A 5 27.49 -16.75 16.58
CA GLU A 5 26.14 -17.19 17.02
C GLU A 5 26.14 -17.83 18.42
N TYR A 6 26.61 -17.10 19.44
CA TYR A 6 26.74 -17.62 20.80
C TYR A 6 25.39 -18.03 21.44
N MET A 7 24.30 -17.30 21.17
CA MET A 7 22.95 -17.61 21.68
C MET A 7 22.38 -18.90 21.09
N GLU A 8 22.66 -19.19 19.82
CA GLU A 8 22.25 -20.44 19.21
C GLU A 8 23.09 -21.61 19.73
N ARG A 9 24.41 -21.44 19.84
CA ARG A 9 25.31 -22.43 20.46
C ARG A 9 24.91 -22.75 21.90
N TRP A 10 24.54 -21.74 22.69
CA TRP A 10 24.08 -21.95 24.07
C TRP A 10 22.77 -22.74 24.11
N ARG A 11 21.80 -22.42 23.25
CA ARG A 11 20.54 -23.20 23.14
C ARG A 11 20.77 -24.64 22.66
N LYS A 12 21.76 -24.88 21.79
CA LYS A 12 22.12 -26.24 21.35
C LYS A 12 22.77 -27.05 22.47
N GLN A 13 23.60 -26.42 23.29
CA GLN A 13 24.31 -27.09 24.39
C GLN A 13 23.45 -27.28 25.64
N HIS A 14 22.70 -26.25 26.05
CA HIS A 14 21.95 -26.22 27.31
C HIS A 14 20.43 -26.29 27.12
N GLY A 15 19.96 -26.32 25.88
CA GLY A 15 18.54 -26.34 25.56
C GLY A 15 17.86 -24.99 25.80
N LYS A 16 16.52 -25.03 25.90
CA LYS A 16 15.70 -23.92 26.35
C LYS A 16 15.25 -24.19 27.79
N ARG A 17 14.71 -23.17 28.46
CA ARG A 17 14.02 -23.38 29.73
C ARG A 17 12.92 -24.43 29.57
N PHE A 18 12.78 -25.32 30.57
CA PHE A 18 11.78 -26.39 30.54
C PHE A 18 10.34 -25.87 30.36
N ASP A 19 10.03 -24.67 30.87
CA ASP A 19 8.73 -24.02 30.79
C ASP A 19 8.49 -23.21 29.49
N HIS A 20 9.46 -23.18 28.58
CA HIS A 20 9.43 -22.30 27.41
C HIS A 20 8.26 -22.58 26.48
N ASP A 21 8.08 -23.84 26.09
CA ASP A 21 7.11 -24.22 25.06
C ASP A 21 5.68 -24.13 25.59
N GLU A 22 5.47 -24.47 26.86
CA GLU A 22 4.18 -24.25 27.52
C GLU A 22 3.81 -22.77 27.58
N ARG A 23 4.76 -21.90 27.94
CA ARG A 23 4.52 -20.46 28.00
C ARG A 23 4.26 -19.89 26.62
N ALA A 24 4.99 -20.33 25.60
CA ALA A 24 4.78 -19.92 24.22
C ALA A 24 3.38 -20.32 23.73
N ARG A 25 2.98 -21.57 23.98
CA ARG A 25 1.63 -22.08 23.66
C ARG A 25 0.54 -21.28 24.36
N LYS A 26 0.66 -21.09 25.69
CA LYS A 26 -0.32 -20.32 26.49
C LYS A 26 -0.37 -18.84 26.04
N ARG A 27 0.74 -18.26 25.60
CA ARG A 27 0.78 -16.90 25.06
C ARG A 27 0.05 -16.81 23.72
N ALA A 28 0.31 -17.72 22.78
CA ALA A 28 -0.38 -17.78 21.49
C ALA A 28 -1.90 -17.98 21.68
N ALA A 29 -2.31 -18.88 22.59
CA ALA A 29 -3.72 -19.11 22.89
C ALA A 29 -4.44 -17.86 23.43
N ARG A 30 -3.77 -17.05 24.26
CA ARG A 30 -4.33 -15.82 24.82
C ARG A 30 -4.30 -14.63 23.87
N GLU A 31 -3.57 -14.72 22.76
CA GLU A 31 -3.35 -13.59 21.85
C GLU A 31 -4.66 -13.06 21.25
N GLY A 32 -5.61 -13.96 20.93
CA GLY A 32 -6.94 -13.57 20.44
C GLY A 32 -7.72 -12.72 21.45
N HIS A 33 -7.78 -13.16 22.71
CA HIS A 33 -8.42 -12.39 23.79
C HIS A 33 -7.69 -11.07 24.05
N ALA A 34 -6.36 -11.09 24.11
CA ALA A 34 -5.55 -9.88 24.31
C ALA A 34 -5.69 -8.89 23.15
N ALA A 35 -5.90 -9.35 21.91
CA ALA A 35 -6.16 -8.47 20.77
C ALA A 35 -7.54 -7.78 20.88
N SER A 36 -8.57 -8.52 21.29
CA SER A 36 -9.91 -7.96 21.53
C SER A 36 -9.89 -6.93 22.67
N ASP A 37 -9.24 -7.26 23.78
CA ASP A 37 -9.07 -6.40 24.93
C ASP A 37 -8.38 -5.07 24.57
N ARG A 38 -7.26 -5.15 23.84
CA ARG A 38 -6.56 -3.95 23.33
C ARG A 38 -7.43 -3.13 22.38
N ALA A 39 -8.24 -3.74 21.55
CA ALA A 39 -9.12 -3.02 20.64
C ALA A 39 -10.18 -2.19 21.38
N GLN A 40 -10.70 -2.70 22.50
CA GLN A 40 -11.73 -2.05 23.31
C GLN A 40 -11.15 -1.00 24.27
N ASN A 41 -9.98 -1.28 24.84
CA ASN A 41 -9.43 -0.48 25.94
C ASN A 41 -8.39 0.58 25.52
N LEU A 42 -7.76 0.45 24.35
CA LEU A 42 -6.86 1.48 23.86
C LEU A 42 -7.63 2.78 23.56
N ARG A 43 -7.08 3.92 23.98
CA ARG A 43 -7.66 5.25 23.78
C ARG A 43 -6.73 6.17 22.97
N GLY A 44 -7.31 7.21 22.36
CA GLY A 44 -6.57 8.25 21.65
C GLY A 44 -5.78 7.76 20.44
N LEU A 45 -4.57 8.30 20.25
CA LEU A 45 -3.71 7.98 19.10
C LEU A 45 -3.34 6.50 19.03
N ARG A 46 -3.12 5.85 20.18
CA ARG A 46 -2.77 4.42 20.24
C ARG A 46 -3.87 3.54 19.66
N ALA A 47 -5.14 3.88 19.90
CA ALA A 47 -6.28 3.17 19.33
C ALA A 47 -6.32 3.30 17.80
N LYS A 48 -6.09 4.51 17.28
CA LYS A 48 -6.04 4.77 15.83
C LYS A 48 -4.94 3.98 15.14
N LEU A 49 -3.72 4.00 15.69
CA LEU A 49 -2.59 3.23 15.17
C LEU A 49 -2.84 1.72 15.22
N TYR A 50 -3.46 1.23 16.30
CA TYR A 50 -3.82 -0.18 16.43
C TYR A 50 -4.85 -0.61 15.36
N ALA A 51 -5.90 0.18 15.15
CA ALA A 51 -6.91 -0.09 14.14
C ALA A 51 -6.34 -0.07 12.71
N GLU A 52 -5.46 0.90 12.40
CA GLU A 52 -4.79 0.99 11.12
C GLU A 52 -3.90 -0.23 10.85
N LYS A 53 -3.10 -0.65 11.85
CA LYS A 53 -2.29 -1.86 11.77
C LYS A 53 -3.15 -3.09 11.48
N ARG A 54 -4.26 -3.27 12.21
CA ARG A 54 -5.20 -4.39 12.00
C ARG A 54 -5.84 -4.36 10.61
N ARG A 55 -6.17 -3.18 10.07
CA ARG A 55 -6.70 -3.03 8.71
C ARG A 55 -5.66 -3.49 7.69
N LYS A 56 -4.40 -3.05 7.81
CA LYS A 56 -3.29 -3.46 6.92
C LYS A 56 -3.07 -4.97 6.95
N GLU A 57 -3.01 -5.57 8.14
CA GLU A 57 -2.90 -7.03 8.31
C GLU A 57 -4.05 -7.79 7.62
N LYS A 58 -5.29 -7.34 7.80
CA LYS A 58 -6.46 -7.94 7.14
C LYS A 58 -6.37 -7.86 5.61
N ILE A 59 -5.97 -6.72 5.07
CA ILE A 59 -5.81 -6.53 3.62
C ILE A 59 -4.71 -7.45 3.09
N GLN A 60 -3.56 -7.49 3.76
CA GLN A 60 -2.45 -8.34 3.36
C GLN A 60 -2.85 -9.82 3.36
N MET A 61 -3.57 -10.27 4.40
CA MET A 61 -4.06 -11.65 4.47
C MET A 61 -5.09 -11.95 3.39
N LYS A 62 -6.04 -11.06 3.14
CA LYS A 62 -7.01 -11.21 2.03
C LYS A 62 -6.32 -11.32 0.67
N GLN A 63 -5.30 -10.49 0.42
CA GLN A 63 -4.52 -10.56 -0.81
C GLN A 63 -3.76 -11.89 -0.93
N LYS A 64 -3.14 -12.37 0.16
CA LYS A 64 -2.43 -13.67 0.18
C LYS A 64 -3.38 -14.84 -0.07
N ILE A 65 -4.55 -14.84 0.57
CA ILE A 65 -5.57 -15.87 0.38
C ILE A 65 -6.05 -15.86 -1.08
N LYS A 66 -6.43 -14.68 -1.60
CA LYS A 66 -6.85 -14.53 -2.99
C LYS A 66 -5.77 -15.02 -3.96
N ALA A 67 -4.51 -14.64 -3.76
CA ALA A 67 -3.39 -15.08 -4.59
C ALA A 67 -3.20 -16.60 -4.58
N HIS A 68 -3.37 -17.23 -3.41
CA HIS A 68 -3.30 -18.69 -3.28
C HIS A 68 -4.48 -19.40 -3.96
N GLU A 69 -5.69 -18.87 -3.81
CA GLU A 69 -6.91 -19.38 -4.48
C GLU A 69 -6.79 -19.28 -6.00
N THR A 70 -6.38 -18.11 -6.51
CA THR A 70 -6.19 -17.88 -7.96
C THR A 70 -5.02 -18.67 -8.55
N ARG A 71 -4.05 -19.09 -7.72
CA ARG A 71 -2.95 -19.95 -8.18
C ARG A 71 -3.43 -21.37 -8.47
N ASN A 72 -4.36 -21.87 -7.66
CA ASN A 72 -4.86 -23.25 -7.78
C ASN A 72 -5.92 -23.38 -8.88
N VAL A 73 -6.66 -22.30 -9.16
CA VAL A 73 -7.55 -22.23 -10.32
C VAL A 73 -6.71 -21.79 -11.52
N LYS A 74 -6.37 -22.73 -12.42
CA LYS A 74 -5.97 -22.35 -13.78
C LYS A 74 -7.16 -21.65 -14.41
N SER A 75 -7.20 -20.32 -14.37
CA SER A 75 -8.11 -19.58 -15.23
C SER A 75 -7.74 -19.95 -16.66
N LYS A 76 -8.64 -20.66 -17.36
CA LYS A 76 -8.58 -20.71 -18.82
C LYS A 76 -8.47 -19.26 -19.28
N GLU A 77 -7.56 -19.03 -20.22
CA GLU A 77 -7.42 -17.74 -20.90
C GLU A 77 -8.82 -17.20 -21.22
N PRO A 78 -9.08 -15.88 -21.04
CA PRO A 78 -10.38 -15.33 -21.35
C PRO A 78 -10.78 -15.75 -22.77
N ALA A 79 -11.89 -16.47 -22.88
CA ALA A 79 -12.42 -17.03 -24.13
C ALA A 79 -13.07 -15.97 -25.02
N GLU A 80 -12.64 -14.72 -24.90
CA GLU A 80 -12.99 -13.66 -25.83
C GLU A 80 -11.69 -13.05 -26.35
N PRO A 81 -11.47 -13.02 -27.68
CA PRO A 81 -10.35 -12.29 -28.21
C PRO A 81 -10.51 -10.85 -27.73
N ALA A 82 -9.54 -10.36 -26.94
CA ALA A 82 -9.47 -8.96 -26.59
C ALA A 82 -9.71 -8.17 -27.88
N THR A 83 -10.75 -7.35 -27.91
CA THR A 83 -11.05 -6.44 -29.03
C THR A 83 -9.85 -5.53 -29.35
N ASP A 84 -8.86 -5.53 -28.45
CA ASP A 84 -7.54 -4.92 -28.56
C ASP A 84 -6.37 -5.92 -28.52
N ALA A 85 -6.42 -7.01 -29.30
CA ALA A 85 -5.23 -7.77 -29.61
C ALA A 85 -4.26 -6.89 -30.42
N VAL A 86 -3.12 -6.55 -29.81
CA VAL A 86 -2.07 -5.71 -30.37
C VAL A 86 -0.79 -6.55 -30.44
N PRO A 87 0.05 -6.42 -31.50
CA PRO A 87 1.31 -7.15 -31.57
C PRO A 87 2.19 -6.94 -30.33
N ALA A 88 2.99 -7.93 -29.92
CA ALA A 88 3.77 -7.91 -28.67
C ALA A 88 4.65 -6.63 -28.51
N TYR A 89 5.17 -6.10 -29.61
CA TYR A 89 6.00 -4.87 -29.62
C TYR A 89 5.21 -3.55 -29.47
N LEU A 90 3.88 -3.62 -29.52
CA LEU A 90 2.93 -2.52 -29.32
C LEU A 90 2.05 -2.73 -28.08
N LEU A 91 2.22 -3.83 -27.35
CA LEU A 91 1.38 -4.22 -26.20
C LEU A 91 1.52 -3.22 -25.04
N ASP A 92 2.74 -2.72 -24.82
CA ASP A 92 3.03 -1.64 -23.85
C ASP A 92 2.75 -0.23 -24.43
N ARG A 93 2.34 -0.14 -25.70
CA ARG A 93 2.05 1.13 -26.41
C ARG A 93 0.57 1.42 -26.56
N SER A 94 -0.31 0.77 -25.78
CA SER A 94 -1.78 0.87 -25.82
C SER A 94 -2.37 2.26 -25.49
N SER A 95 -1.59 3.34 -25.60
CA SER A 95 -2.06 4.72 -25.59
C SER A 95 -2.61 5.18 -26.95
N GLU A 96 -2.43 4.41 -28.04
CA GLU A 96 -2.81 4.83 -29.40
C GLU A 96 -4.28 4.62 -29.78
N LYS A 97 -5.03 3.71 -29.14
CA LYS A 97 -6.49 3.58 -29.39
C LYS A 97 -7.28 4.74 -28.79
N ASN A 98 -6.74 5.31 -27.71
CA ASN A 98 -7.13 6.65 -27.28
C ASN A 98 -6.82 7.68 -28.38
N ALA A 99 -5.82 7.54 -29.25
CA ALA A 99 -5.42 8.59 -30.20
C ALA A 99 -6.51 8.97 -31.24
N LYS A 100 -7.42 8.07 -31.62
CA LYS A 100 -8.53 8.38 -32.55
C LYS A 100 -9.75 9.00 -31.84
N GLN A 101 -10.08 8.54 -30.63
CA GLN A 101 -11.05 9.24 -29.76
C GLN A 101 -10.47 10.57 -29.24
N LEU A 102 -9.15 10.62 -29.04
CA LEU A 102 -8.38 11.81 -28.75
C LEU A 102 -8.30 12.67 -30.00
N SER A 103 -8.30 12.19 -31.24
CA SER A 103 -8.22 13.07 -32.41
C SER A 103 -9.54 13.83 -32.65
N SER A 104 -10.69 13.19 -32.41
CA SER A 104 -12.00 13.85 -32.36
C SER A 104 -12.11 14.76 -31.13
N ALA A 105 -11.69 14.30 -29.95
CA ALA A 105 -11.59 15.15 -28.75
C ALA A 105 -10.50 16.22 -28.87
N ILE A 106 -9.51 16.10 -29.77
CA ILE A 106 -8.44 17.06 -30.04
C ILE A 106 -8.99 18.18 -30.90
N LYS A 107 -9.91 17.88 -31.82
CA LYS A 107 -10.65 18.90 -32.56
C LYS A 107 -11.55 19.70 -31.60
N GLN A 108 -12.23 19.06 -30.65
CA GLN A 108 -12.95 19.74 -29.56
C GLN A 108 -11.98 20.54 -28.64
N LYS A 109 -10.87 19.94 -28.19
CA LYS A 109 -9.81 20.59 -27.39
C LYS A 109 -8.98 21.65 -28.13
N ARG A 110 -9.11 21.77 -29.46
CA ARG A 110 -8.52 22.85 -30.27
C ARG A 110 -9.47 24.05 -30.39
N ASN A 111 -10.76 23.85 -30.12
CA ASN A 111 -11.64 24.95 -29.77
C ASN A 111 -11.41 25.37 -28.30
N GLU A 112 -10.96 24.47 -27.43
CA GLU A 112 -10.45 24.79 -26.07
C GLU A 112 -8.95 25.20 -26.04
N LYS A 113 -8.26 25.39 -27.17
CA LYS A 113 -6.77 25.50 -27.26
C LYS A 113 -6.14 26.65 -26.48
N ALA A 114 -6.92 27.60 -25.96
CA ALA A 114 -6.44 28.52 -24.92
C ALA A 114 -5.97 27.78 -23.65
N ALA A 115 -6.43 26.54 -23.44
CA ALA A 115 -6.11 25.66 -22.31
C ALA A 115 -5.10 24.53 -22.63
N ARG A 116 -4.44 24.51 -23.81
CA ARG A 116 -3.41 23.49 -24.11
C ARG A 116 -2.01 23.83 -23.66
N PHE A 117 -1.70 25.11 -23.54
CA PHE A 117 -0.46 25.59 -22.91
C PHE A 117 -0.66 25.90 -21.43
N SER A 118 -1.83 25.57 -20.87
CA SER A 118 -2.07 25.74 -19.44
C SER A 118 -1.38 24.62 -18.66
N VAL A 119 -0.58 25.02 -17.69
CA VAL A 119 0.05 24.17 -16.69
C VAL A 119 -1.03 23.31 -15.97
N PRO A 120 -0.72 22.06 -15.53
CA PRO A 120 -1.68 21.17 -14.86
C PRO A 120 -2.48 21.79 -13.70
N ILE A 121 -1.96 22.87 -13.10
CA ILE A 121 -2.70 23.74 -12.18
C ILE A 121 -2.53 25.19 -12.66
N PRO A 122 -3.57 25.79 -13.29
CA PRO A 122 -3.44 27.12 -13.89
C PRO A 122 -3.66 28.29 -12.92
N LYS A 123 -4.33 28.07 -11.78
CA LYS A 123 -4.58 29.08 -10.74
C LYS A 123 -4.29 28.48 -9.37
N VAL A 124 -3.42 29.14 -8.61
CA VAL A 124 -3.08 28.78 -7.23
C VAL A 124 -3.59 29.90 -6.32
N LYS A 125 -3.96 29.54 -5.08
CA LYS A 125 -4.33 30.51 -4.05
C LYS A 125 -3.15 31.45 -3.78
N GLY A 126 -3.39 32.76 -3.81
CA GLY A 126 -2.38 33.77 -3.45
C GLY A 126 -1.98 33.65 -1.97
N ILE A 127 -0.69 33.80 -1.70
CA ILE A 127 -0.12 33.84 -0.34
C ILE A 127 0.03 35.32 0.04
N SER A 128 -0.32 35.68 1.29
CA SER A 128 -0.17 37.05 1.77
C SER A 128 1.31 37.38 2.06
N GLU A 129 1.71 38.65 1.93
CA GLU A 129 3.10 39.07 2.17
C GLU A 129 3.57 38.75 3.60
N GLY A 130 2.70 38.79 4.61
CA GLY A 130 3.03 38.42 5.99
C GLY A 130 3.31 36.92 6.20
N GLU A 131 2.64 36.05 5.44
CA GLU A 131 2.95 34.60 5.42
C GLU A 131 4.21 34.31 4.59
N TYR A 132 4.52 35.16 3.60
CA TYR A 132 5.69 35.02 2.73
C TYR A 132 6.99 35.51 3.38
N LEU A 133 6.96 36.67 4.04
CA LEU A 133 8.12 37.31 4.67
C LEU A 133 8.43 36.76 6.07
N GLY A 134 7.46 36.09 6.72
CA GLY A 134 7.57 35.61 8.09
C GLY A 134 7.66 36.77 9.11
N PRO A 135 7.44 36.53 10.41
CA PRO A 135 7.73 37.55 11.40
C PRO A 135 9.25 37.79 11.39
N SER A 136 9.67 38.99 11.00
CA SER A 136 11.02 39.47 11.25
C SER A 136 11.25 39.45 12.76
N SER A 137 12.06 38.50 13.22
CA SER A 137 12.56 38.48 14.58
C SER A 137 13.44 39.71 14.78
N GLU A 138 12.84 40.81 15.22
CA GLU A 138 13.56 42.00 15.66
C GLU A 138 13.12 42.38 17.07
N HIS A 139 14.06 42.13 17.99
CA HIS A 139 14.28 42.68 19.33
C HIS A 139 13.44 42.14 20.50
#